data_AF-A0A952SHH6-F1
#
_entry.id   AF-A0A952SHH6-F1
#
_cell.length_a   1.000
_cell.length_b   1.000
_cell.length_c   1.000
_cell.angle_alpha   90.00
_cell.angle_beta   90.00
_cell.angle_gamma   90.00
#
_symmetry.space_group_name_H-M   'P 1'
#
loop_
_entity.id
_entity.type
_entity.pdbx_description
1 polymer ?
#
loop_
_entity_poly.entity_id
_entity_poly.type
_entity_poly.pdbx_seq_one_letter_code
_entity_poly.pdbx_strand_id
1 'polypeptide(L)'
;MLRHFFHILLGLTAILGLFTSPATAEPGQDASPRLRVLTYNLLHDGGWSGFFESGTHLEERLEMTIQELRRLQPDIIALQEASESRKHGNVPQRIAEALGYQMVFAPATERIFGLSLVDKLITATIGFKEGSAILSRYPITASEVYDLPRCQRRLDPR
;
A
#
# COMPACT_ATOMS: atom_id res chain seq x y z
N MET A 1 -72.03 42.21 16.92
CA MET A 1 -71.45 42.01 15.58
C MET A 1 -69.93 42.29 15.58
N LEU A 2 -69.14 41.62 16.44
CA LEU A 2 -67.70 41.90 16.56
C LEU A 2 -66.87 40.64 16.92
N ARG A 3 -67.35 39.45 16.55
CA ARG A 3 -66.66 38.17 16.83
C ARG A 3 -66.41 37.31 15.58
N HIS A 4 -66.75 37.78 14.38
CA HIS A 4 -66.62 36.99 13.15
C HIS A 4 -65.54 37.52 12.18
N PHE A 5 -64.92 38.68 12.47
CA PHE A 5 -63.86 39.23 11.63
C PHE A 5 -62.45 38.70 11.94
N PHE A 6 -62.26 37.99 13.06
CA PHE A 6 -60.92 37.57 13.51
C PHE A 6 -60.47 36.21 12.95
N HIS A 7 -61.38 35.41 12.39
CA HIS A 7 -61.05 34.06 11.91
C HIS A 7 -60.71 33.98 10.42
N ILE A 8 -61.00 35.04 9.64
CA ILE A 8 -60.70 35.06 8.20
C ILE A 8 -59.24 35.43 7.94
N LEU A 9 -58.60 36.19 8.85
CA LEU A 9 -57.19 36.58 8.69
C LEU A 9 -56.19 35.49 9.08
N LEU A 10 -56.61 34.49 9.88
CA LEU A 10 -55.74 33.39 10.31
C LEU A 10 -55.68 32.23 9.30
N GLY A 11 -56.61 32.17 8.35
CA GLY A 11 -56.69 31.10 7.35
C GLY A 11 -55.81 31.31 6.11
N LEU A 12 -55.35 32.54 5.86
CA LEU A 12 -54.59 32.85 4.63
C LEU A 12 -53.06 32.73 4.79
N THR A 13 -52.54 32.66 6.01
CA THR A 13 -51.10 32.51 6.27
C THR A 13 -50.61 31.06 6.23
N ALA A 14 -51.51 30.07 6.20
CA ALA A 14 -51.13 28.66 6.16
C ALA A 14 -50.76 28.14 4.76
N ILE A 15 -50.99 28.91 3.69
CA ILE A 15 -50.79 28.44 2.30
C ILE A 15 -49.49 28.97 1.67
N LEU A 16 -48.81 29.96 2.27
CA LEU A 16 -47.53 30.50 1.76
C LEU A 16 -46.28 29.81 2.33
N GLY A 17 -46.43 28.72 3.08
CA GLY A 17 -45.34 27.95 3.68
C GLY A 17 -44.79 26.81 2.83
N LEU A 18 -45.08 26.77 1.52
CA LEU A 18 -44.39 25.88 0.57
C LEU A 18 -42.99 26.44 0.32
N PHE A 19 -42.16 26.39 1.36
CA PHE A 19 -40.71 26.49 1.22
C PHE A 19 -40.29 25.37 0.28
N THR A 20 -39.95 25.75 -0.96
CA THR A 20 -39.11 24.94 -1.83
C THR A 20 -37.78 24.75 -1.11
N SER A 21 -37.66 23.68 -0.33
CA SER A 21 -36.37 23.15 0.04
C SER A 21 -35.62 22.92 -1.26
N PRO A 22 -34.44 23.52 -1.48
CA PRO A 22 -33.58 23.03 -2.54
C PRO A 22 -33.33 21.57 -2.18
N ALA A 23 -33.76 20.67 -3.07
CA ALA A 23 -33.38 19.28 -2.97
C ALA A 23 -31.86 19.25 -3.05
N THR A 24 -31.20 19.14 -1.90
CA THR A 24 -29.80 18.78 -1.82
C THR A 24 -29.75 17.40 -2.46
N ALA A 25 -29.26 17.33 -3.70
CA ALA A 25 -29.00 16.07 -4.34
C ALA A 25 -28.06 15.30 -3.41
N GLU A 26 -28.54 14.20 -2.82
CA GLU A 26 -27.65 13.29 -2.12
C GLU A 26 -26.60 12.84 -3.15
N PRO A 27 -25.30 12.94 -2.85
CA PRO A 27 -24.29 12.35 -3.69
C PRO A 27 -24.63 10.86 -3.80
N GLY A 28 -24.93 10.42 -5.03
CA GLY A 28 -25.40 9.05 -5.30
C GLY A 28 -24.50 8.03 -4.62
N GLN A 29 -25.10 7.18 -3.79
CA GLN A 29 -24.44 6.14 -2.99
C GLN A 29 -23.90 4.96 -3.82
N ASP A 30 -23.63 5.16 -5.12
CA ASP A 30 -23.26 4.09 -6.06
C ASP A 30 -21.83 4.18 -6.60
N ALA A 31 -20.99 5.06 -6.04
CA ALA A 31 -19.56 4.95 -6.29
C ALA A 31 -19.01 3.78 -5.47
N SER A 32 -18.91 2.60 -6.08
CA SER A 32 -18.13 1.48 -5.53
C SER A 32 -16.78 2.05 -5.03
N PRO A 33 -16.37 1.76 -3.78
CA PRO A 33 -15.15 2.34 -3.22
C PRO A 33 -13.97 2.10 -4.16
N ARG A 34 -13.33 3.18 -4.59
CA ARG A 34 -12.23 3.13 -5.56
C ARG A 34 -10.98 2.58 -4.87
N LEU A 35 -10.58 1.36 -5.24
CA LEU A 35 -9.33 0.76 -4.79
C LEU A 35 -8.13 1.35 -5.55
N ARG A 36 -7.10 1.78 -4.83
CA ARG A 36 -5.86 2.33 -5.39
C ARG A 36 -4.70 1.37 -5.17
N VAL A 37 -4.17 0.84 -6.26
CA VAL A 37 -3.03 -0.08 -6.23
C VAL A 37 -1.80 0.60 -6.82
N LEU A 38 -0.67 0.51 -6.14
CA LEU A 38 0.61 1.04 -6.59
C LEU A 38 1.63 -0.10 -6.70
N THR A 39 2.41 -0.12 -7.78
CA THR A 39 3.56 -1.01 -7.94
C THR A 39 4.82 -0.17 -7.94
N TYR A 40 5.87 -0.61 -7.24
CA TYR A 40 7.09 0.16 -7.10
C TYR A 40 8.30 -0.74 -6.85
N ASN A 41 9.33 -0.56 -7.67
CA ASN A 41 10.63 -1.18 -7.47
C ASN A 41 11.48 -0.27 -6.58
N LEU A 42 11.91 -0.79 -5.42
CA LEU A 42 12.59 -0.02 -4.37
C LEU A 42 14.05 0.30 -4.69
N LEU A 43 14.66 -0.40 -5.67
CA LEU A 43 16.09 -0.37 -5.93
C LEU A 43 16.89 -0.58 -4.63
N HIS A 44 17.00 -1.83 -4.21
CA HIS A 44 17.79 -2.21 -3.06
C HIS A 44 19.28 -1.91 -3.27
N ASP A 45 20.06 -1.90 -2.19
CA ASP A 45 21.51 -1.84 -2.31
C ASP A 45 22.04 -3.21 -2.74
N GLY A 46 22.68 -3.29 -3.91
CA GLY A 46 23.08 -4.54 -4.54
C GLY A 46 23.74 -5.54 -3.58
N GLY A 47 23.57 -6.85 -3.82
CA GLY A 47 23.79 -7.93 -2.84
C GLY A 47 25.13 -8.02 -2.08
N TRP A 48 26.13 -7.18 -2.40
CA TRP A 48 27.38 -7.00 -1.64
C TRP A 48 27.34 -5.82 -0.65
N SER A 49 26.24 -5.09 -0.57
CA SER A 49 26.02 -3.91 0.29
C SER A 49 26.11 -4.21 1.78
N GLY A 50 25.95 -5.48 2.17
CA GLY A 50 26.21 -5.95 3.53
C GLY A 50 27.69 -5.97 3.91
N PHE A 51 28.62 -5.91 2.95
CA PHE A 51 30.07 -6.01 3.16
C PHE A 51 30.86 -4.74 2.83
N PHE A 52 30.35 -3.89 1.94
CA PHE A 52 31.04 -2.66 1.54
C PHE A 52 30.18 -1.44 1.84
N GLU A 53 30.79 -0.41 2.44
CA GLU A 53 30.24 0.95 2.48
C GLU A 53 30.13 1.47 1.05
N SER A 54 29.00 1.21 0.40
CA SER A 54 28.65 1.93 -0.82
C SER A 54 27.75 3.10 -0.42
N GLY A 55 28.11 4.29 -0.90
CA GLY A 55 27.38 5.55 -0.75
C GLY A 55 26.11 5.54 -1.58
N THR A 56 25.25 4.58 -1.30
CA THR A 56 24.04 4.32 -2.06
C THR A 56 22.91 5.26 -1.69
N HIS A 57 22.97 6.00 -0.58
CA HIS A 57 21.88 6.88 -0.13
C HIS A 57 20.54 6.15 0.06
N LEU A 58 20.55 4.85 0.41
CA LEU A 58 19.31 4.06 0.58
C LEU A 58 18.37 4.69 1.60
N GLU A 59 18.90 5.18 2.72
CA GLU A 59 18.08 5.79 3.78
C GLU A 59 17.37 7.07 3.29
N GLU A 60 18.07 7.92 2.54
CA GLU A 60 17.47 9.12 1.92
C GLU A 60 16.40 8.74 0.90
N ARG A 61 16.66 7.72 0.05
CA ARG A 61 15.66 7.20 -0.90
C ARG A 61 14.44 6.62 -0.19
N LEU A 62 14.65 5.92 0.92
CA LEU A 62 13.59 5.33 1.72
C LEU A 62 12.72 6.42 2.36
N GLU A 63 13.32 7.48 2.88
CA GLU A 63 12.58 8.62 3.41
C GLU A 63 11.72 9.30 2.33
N MET A 64 12.30 9.59 1.16
CA MET A 64 11.57 10.13 0.01
C MET A 64 10.44 9.19 -0.44
N THR A 65 10.69 7.89 -0.47
CA THR A 65 9.69 6.87 -0.81
C THR A 65 8.52 6.93 0.18
N ILE A 66 8.78 6.94 1.48
CA ILE A 66 7.73 7.00 2.51
C ILE A 66 6.93 8.29 2.38
N GLN A 67 7.59 9.43 2.15
CA GLN A 67 6.92 10.71 1.94
C GLN A 67 5.96 10.66 0.75
N GLU A 68 6.41 10.16 -0.39
CA GLU A 68 5.59 10.05 -1.59
C GLU A 68 4.45 9.04 -1.43
N LEU A 69 4.69 7.91 -0.77
CA LEU A 69 3.63 6.94 -0.47
C LEU A 69 2.55 7.53 0.46
N ARG A 70 2.94 8.34 1.46
CA ARG A 70 1.99 9.07 2.32
C ARG A 70 1.17 10.09 1.52
N ARG A 71 1.79 10.79 0.58
CA ARG A 71 1.11 11.76 -0.28
C ARG A 71 0.15 11.07 -1.24
N LEU A 72 0.60 9.95 -1.84
CA LEU A 72 -0.20 9.19 -2.77
C LEU A 72 -1.34 8.47 -2.07
N GLN A 73 -1.20 7.99 -0.84
CA GLN A 73 -2.23 7.21 -0.14
C GLN A 73 -2.81 6.04 -0.97
N PRO A 74 -1.97 5.14 -1.53
CA PRO A 74 -2.48 3.91 -2.15
C PRO A 74 -3.10 3.00 -1.09
N ASP A 75 -4.06 2.15 -1.46
CA ASP A 75 -4.65 1.19 -0.53
C ASP A 75 -3.83 -0.10 -0.45
N ILE A 76 -3.21 -0.47 -1.57
CA ILE A 76 -2.33 -1.63 -1.71
C ILE A 76 -1.06 -1.22 -2.44
N ILE A 77 0.10 -1.69 -1.97
CA ILE A 77 1.40 -1.45 -2.58
C ILE A 77 2.08 -2.79 -2.85
N ALA A 78 2.44 -3.05 -4.11
CA ALA A 78 3.29 -4.16 -4.51
C ALA A 78 4.73 -3.66 -4.70
N LEU A 79 5.64 -4.11 -3.85
CA LEU A 79 7.04 -3.74 -3.88
C LEU A 79 7.88 -4.82 -4.58
N GLN A 80 8.72 -4.40 -5.52
CA GLN A 80 9.81 -5.20 -6.08
C GLN A 80 11.15 -4.75 -5.51
N GLU A 81 12.15 -5.65 -5.57
CA GLU A 81 13.48 -5.41 -4.99
C GLU A 81 13.40 -4.96 -3.53
N ALA A 82 12.42 -5.47 -2.78
CA ALA A 82 12.31 -5.22 -1.37
C ALA A 82 13.41 -6.03 -0.67
N SER A 83 14.17 -5.38 0.22
CA SER A 83 15.32 -6.00 0.86
C SER A 83 15.25 -6.05 2.37
N GLU A 84 15.83 -7.10 2.93
CA GLU A 84 16.16 -7.21 4.35
C GLU A 84 17.67 -7.43 4.48
N SER A 85 18.35 -6.57 5.25
CA SER A 85 19.79 -6.70 5.47
C SER A 85 20.17 -6.41 6.92
N ARG A 86 21.36 -6.86 7.33
CA ARG A 86 21.89 -6.52 8.66
C ARG A 86 22.06 -5.02 8.86
N LYS A 87 22.39 -4.28 7.79
CA LYS A 87 22.69 -2.85 7.84
C LYS A 87 21.41 -2.00 7.86
N HIS A 88 20.43 -2.33 7.03
CA HIS A 88 19.23 -1.49 6.80
C HIS A 88 17.96 -2.07 7.42
N GLY A 89 18.05 -3.24 8.04
CA GLY A 89 16.91 -3.98 8.58
C GLY A 89 15.97 -4.44 7.47
N ASN A 90 14.72 -4.68 7.84
CA ASN A 90 13.65 -5.07 6.94
C ASN A 90 12.99 -3.81 6.33
N VAL A 91 13.41 -3.44 5.12
CA VAL A 91 12.92 -2.22 4.43
C VAL A 91 11.40 -2.24 4.20
N PRO A 92 10.77 -3.31 3.68
CA PRO A 92 9.32 -3.29 3.48
C PRO A 92 8.54 -3.18 4.80
N GLN A 93 9.04 -3.77 5.90
CA GLN A 93 8.45 -3.60 7.23
C GLN A 93 8.52 -2.14 7.70
N ARG A 94 9.66 -1.46 7.52
CA ARG A 94 9.83 -0.05 7.88
C ARG A 94 8.85 0.85 7.12
N ILE A 95 8.63 0.59 5.83
CA ILE A 95 7.62 1.30 5.02
C ILE A 95 6.22 1.02 5.58
N ALA A 96 5.89 -0.25 5.85
CA ALA A 96 4.58 -0.64 6.37
C ALA A 96 4.27 0.06 7.70
N GLU A 97 5.20 0.05 8.65
CA GLU A 97 5.09 0.74 9.93
C GLU A 97 4.90 2.25 9.75
N ALA A 98 5.66 2.87 8.85
CA ALA A 98 5.56 4.31 8.58
C ALA A 98 4.21 4.72 7.96
N LEU A 99 3.50 3.80 7.30
CA LEU A 99 2.18 4.01 6.70
C LEU A 99 1.02 3.48 7.56
N GLY A 100 1.31 2.65 8.58
CA GLY A 100 0.31 1.93 9.37
C GLY A 100 -0.34 0.76 8.62
N TYR A 101 0.42 0.07 7.75
CA TYR A 101 -0.09 -0.98 6.85
C TYR A 101 0.33 -2.36 7.37
N GLN A 102 -0.41 -3.40 6.97
CA GLN A 102 0.04 -4.78 7.08
C GLN A 102 0.99 -5.11 5.94
N MET A 103 1.86 -6.10 6.13
CA MET A 103 2.91 -6.45 5.18
C MET A 103 3.14 -7.95 5.11
N VAL A 104 3.35 -8.45 3.90
CA VAL A 104 3.92 -9.77 3.64
C VAL A 104 5.14 -9.63 2.75
N PHE A 105 6.24 -10.29 3.11
CA PHE A 105 7.50 -10.26 2.37
C PHE A 105 7.90 -11.68 1.97
N ALA A 106 8.21 -11.86 0.69
CA ALA A 106 8.60 -13.13 0.09
C ALA A 106 10.02 -12.99 -0.52
N PRO A 107 11.07 -13.39 0.21
CA PRO A 107 12.44 -13.34 -0.31
C PRO A 107 12.64 -14.38 -1.42
N ALA A 108 13.21 -13.94 -2.54
CA ALA A 108 13.57 -14.76 -3.70
C ALA A 108 15.02 -15.27 -3.62
N THR A 109 15.91 -14.56 -2.92
CA THR A 109 17.33 -14.93 -2.76
C THR A 109 17.56 -16.25 -2.02
N GLU A 110 16.56 -16.75 -1.28
CA GLU A 110 16.61 -18.06 -0.60
C GLU A 110 16.27 -19.24 -1.53
N ARG A 111 16.06 -18.98 -2.83
CA ARG A 111 15.55 -19.98 -3.79
C ARG A 111 16.44 -20.15 -5.03
N ILE A 112 17.67 -19.65 -4.99
CA ILE A 112 18.58 -19.55 -6.14
C ILE A 112 19.03 -20.93 -6.64
N PHE A 113 19.48 -21.81 -5.75
CA PHE A 113 19.93 -23.16 -6.11
C PHE A 113 18.84 -24.21 -5.91
N GLY A 114 17.79 -23.87 -5.13
CA GLY A 114 16.71 -24.73 -4.63
C GLY A 114 17.23 -25.96 -3.90
N LEU A 115 18.34 -25.76 -3.19
CA LEU A 115 18.86 -26.65 -2.19
C LEU A 115 18.69 -25.91 -0.86
N SER A 116 17.52 -26.08 -0.22
CA SER A 116 17.05 -25.24 0.89
C SER A 116 18.10 -24.95 1.98
N LEU A 117 18.96 -25.92 2.31
CA LEU A 117 20.02 -25.75 3.31
C LEU A 117 21.19 -24.89 2.82
N VAL A 118 21.60 -25.05 1.56
CA VAL A 118 22.71 -24.30 0.95
C VAL A 118 22.28 -22.86 0.71
N ASP A 119 21.08 -22.66 0.17
CA ASP A 119 20.52 -21.32 -0.08
C ASP A 119 20.43 -20.53 1.24
N LYS A 120 19.89 -21.14 2.30
CA LYS A 120 19.80 -20.52 3.63
C LYS A 120 21.18 -20.19 4.22
N LEU A 121 22.18 -21.05 4.03
CA LEU A 121 23.53 -20.81 4.54
C LEU A 121 24.20 -19.64 3.81
N ILE A 122 24.02 -19.54 2.50
CA ILE A 122 24.51 -18.43 1.68
C ILE A 122 23.81 -17.13 2.08
N THR A 123 22.48 -17.12 2.19
CA THR A 123 21.74 -15.94 2.65
C THR A 123 22.15 -15.52 4.07
N ALA A 124 22.37 -16.47 4.99
CA ALA A 124 22.81 -16.18 6.35
C ALA A 124 24.23 -15.58 6.41
N THR A 125 25.12 -16.04 5.52
CA THR A 125 26.49 -15.52 5.42
C THR A 125 26.53 -14.15 4.76
N ILE A 126 25.75 -13.93 3.69
CA ILE A 126 25.65 -12.63 3.02
C ILE A 126 24.92 -11.60 3.88
N GLY A 127 23.98 -12.04 4.73
CA GLY A 127 23.20 -11.17 5.60
C GLY A 127 22.27 -10.23 4.83
N PHE A 128 21.84 -10.65 3.64
CA PHE A 128 21.03 -9.91 2.69
C PHE A 128 19.98 -10.82 2.06
N LYS A 129 18.73 -10.35 2.03
CA LYS A 129 17.59 -10.97 1.36
C LYS A 129 16.95 -9.95 0.45
N GLU A 130 16.51 -10.40 -0.72
CA GLU A 130 15.75 -9.57 -1.66
C GLU A 130 14.56 -10.37 -2.19
N GLY A 131 13.45 -9.69 -2.45
CA GLY A 131 12.29 -10.28 -3.10
C GLY A 131 11.15 -9.29 -3.28
N SER A 132 9.93 -9.81 -3.26
CA SER A 132 8.71 -9.01 -3.39
C SER A 132 8.01 -8.85 -2.05
N ALA A 133 7.36 -7.70 -1.85
CA ALA A 133 6.47 -7.49 -0.70
C ALA A 133 5.13 -6.93 -1.15
N ILE A 134 4.08 -7.23 -0.37
CA ILE A 134 2.76 -6.60 -0.52
C ILE A 134 2.46 -5.90 0.80
N LEU A 135 2.12 -4.61 0.71
CA LEU A 135 1.63 -3.81 1.83
C LEU A 135 0.16 -3.48 1.60
N SER A 136 -0.64 -3.54 2.66
CA SER A 136 -2.09 -3.35 2.59
C SER A 136 -2.60 -2.55 3.77
N ARG A 137 -3.46 -1.56 3.51
CA ARG A 137 -4.25 -0.87 4.55
C ARG A 137 -5.27 -1.81 5.19
N TYR A 138 -5.71 -2.83 4.47
CA TYR A 138 -6.68 -3.83 4.92
C TYR A 138 -5.99 -5.06 5.50
N PRO A 139 -6.68 -5.85 6.36
CA PRO A 139 -6.14 -7.10 6.87
C PRO A 139 -5.74 -8.09 5.78
N ILE A 140 -4.53 -8.63 5.87
CA ILE A 140 -4.06 -9.72 5.02
C ILE A 140 -4.44 -11.03 5.72
N THR A 141 -5.45 -11.72 5.19
CA THR A 141 -5.98 -12.96 5.78
C THR A 141 -5.19 -14.21 5.36
N ALA A 142 -4.51 -14.15 4.22
CA ALA A 142 -3.67 -15.23 3.69
C ALA A 142 -2.64 -14.66 2.70
N SER A 143 -1.54 -15.39 2.51
CA SER A 143 -0.56 -15.14 1.45
C SER A 143 -0.05 -16.45 0.88
N GLU A 144 0.26 -16.45 -0.41
CA GLU A 144 0.85 -17.58 -1.12
C GLU A 144 2.01 -17.08 -1.99
N VAL A 145 3.06 -17.89 -2.11
CA VAL A 145 4.26 -17.58 -2.90
C VAL A 145 4.39 -18.62 -3.99
N TYR A 146 4.35 -18.17 -5.24
CA TYR A 146 4.51 -19.04 -6.41
C TYR A 146 5.94 -18.98 -6.93
N ASP A 147 6.64 -20.12 -6.90
CA ASP A 147 7.94 -20.24 -7.54
C ASP A 147 7.78 -20.27 -9.05
N LEU A 148 8.43 -19.33 -9.71
CA LEU A 148 8.53 -19.35 -11.15
C LEU A 148 9.37 -20.55 -11.60
N PRO A 149 9.03 -21.20 -12.74
CA PRO A 149 9.86 -22.29 -13.28
C PRO A 149 11.33 -21.86 -13.41
N ARG A 150 12.29 -22.79 -13.32
CA ARG A 150 13.68 -22.41 -13.61
C ARG A 150 13.87 -22.12 -15.09
N CYS A 151 14.76 -21.19 -15.43
CA CYS A 151 15.15 -20.99 -16.82
C CYS A 151 15.82 -22.27 -17.35
N GLN A 152 15.41 -22.71 -18.54
CA GLN A 152 16.01 -23.89 -19.19
C GLN A 152 17.47 -23.65 -19.56
N ARG A 153 17.84 -22.39 -19.82
CA ARG A 153 19.21 -21.94 -20.02
C ARG A 153 19.60 -20.95 -18.93
N ARG A 154 20.84 -21.04 -18.48
CA ARG A 154 21.38 -20.29 -17.33
C ARG A 154 21.33 -18.76 -17.48
N LEU A 155 21.19 -18.24 -18.69
CA LEU A 155 21.27 -16.82 -19.03
C LEU A 155 20.19 -16.35 -20.02
N ASP A 156 19.12 -17.12 -20.23
CA ASP A 156 18.00 -16.60 -21.05
C ASP A 156 17.14 -15.65 -20.19
N PRO A 157 17.03 -14.35 -20.55
CA PRO A 157 16.01 -13.50 -19.98
C PRO A 157 14.62 -14.00 -20.41
N ARG A 158 13.63 -13.81 -19.55
CA ARG A 158 12.22 -13.97 -19.92
C ARG A 158 11.67 -12.68 -20.51
#